data_AF-A0A0M3JRN6-F1
#
_entry.id   AF-A0A0M3JRN6-F1
#
_cell.length_a   1.000
_cell.length_b   1.000
_cell.length_c   1.000
_cell.angle_alpha   90.00
_cell.angle_beta   90.00
_cell.angle_gamma   90.00
#
_symmetry.space_group_name_H-M   'P 1'
#
loop_
_entity.id
_entity.type
_entity.pdbx_description
1 polymer ?
#
loop_
_entity_poly.entity_id
_entity_poly.type
_entity_poly.pdbx_seq_one_letter_code
_entity_poly.pdbx_strand_id
1 'polypeptide(L)'
;MNGSTLSSSSRSRYKRRTSEASSSHSETTDSELNSRCENLLKNDSVQKFVGRCQSVWRTDLDQMPPFECFSKDIHSVDAKRKFIEDVRVGDELCVRVKRVELAALYVQPLCVLHPFKRSAHLINDFQVLVGRSVQQCSRDIRTNDILKVVVDEPDDDHPLNLQMDDSAVSRAFRLGACFLEDILEILSENDLPTYFRNAESLHKGSTFEDALSEYHRCNNPNLAHLYGIEVDSCLSFLPELEGVDFSTRSRAPYLRRKQDEESSMQSVMKGVERIRSGESQLAIQNFNKALALFDVNIEALVGRAAAMEECNRMDEAKEKYVKVLKLKDDQRARDRLRQLQRRSPSVEEITVPEKQRKLSSAEKEELKRIELEKRETERRQRREAAEKLAEMEKFIAELKRSQKT
;
A
#
# COMPACT_ATOMS: atom_id res chain seq x y z
N MET A 1 15.69 49.64 3.12
CA MET A 1 15.96 49.43 4.56
C MET A 1 15.20 48.18 4.99
N ASN A 2 15.99 47.17 5.40
CA ASN A 2 15.72 45.88 6.06
C ASN A 2 14.29 45.69 6.63
N GLY A 3 13.58 44.57 6.41
CA GLY A 3 13.87 43.17 6.82
C GLY A 3 12.89 42.82 7.96
N SER A 4 12.12 41.72 8.01
CA SER A 4 12.48 40.32 7.85
C SER A 4 11.22 39.43 7.76
N THR A 5 11.08 38.64 6.69
CA THR A 5 10.14 37.51 6.60
C THR A 5 10.93 36.20 6.72
N LEU A 6 10.66 35.40 7.75
CA LEU A 6 11.22 34.06 7.91
C LEU A 6 10.47 33.08 6.98
N SER A 7 11.05 32.79 5.81
CA SER A 7 10.66 31.65 4.97
C SER A 7 11.55 30.44 5.32
N SER A 8 10.98 29.39 5.92
CA SER A 8 11.68 28.11 6.06
C SER A 8 11.47 27.27 4.80
N SER A 9 12.46 27.33 3.92
CA SER A 9 12.56 26.54 2.69
C SER A 9 12.98 25.09 3.02
N SER A 10 12.04 24.15 2.98
CA SER A 10 12.34 22.71 2.93
C SER A 10 12.45 22.26 1.47
N ARG A 11 13.63 22.42 0.87
CA ARG A 11 13.97 21.87 -0.44
C ARG A 11 14.05 20.34 -0.36
N SER A 12 12.97 19.65 -0.69
CA SER A 12 12.99 18.21 -1.00
C SER A 12 13.78 17.99 -2.29
N ARG A 13 14.97 17.42 -2.16
CA ARG A 13 15.90 17.13 -3.26
C ARG A 13 15.54 15.78 -3.88
N TYR A 14 14.41 15.69 -4.59
CA TYR A 14 14.05 14.49 -5.33
C TYR A 14 14.86 14.43 -6.64
N LYS A 15 16.00 13.73 -6.62
CA LYS A 15 16.73 13.34 -7.83
C LYS A 15 15.89 12.28 -8.56
N ARG A 16 15.23 12.67 -9.66
CA ARG A 16 14.75 11.74 -10.69
C ARG A 16 15.95 10.93 -11.19
N ARG A 17 16.10 9.68 -10.73
CA ARG A 17 16.98 8.70 -11.37
C ARG A 17 16.17 7.98 -12.44
N THR A 18 16.44 8.35 -13.68
CA THR A 18 16.07 7.62 -14.88
C THR A 18 16.63 6.19 -14.82
N SER A 19 15.77 5.23 -15.14
CA SER A 19 15.98 3.79 -15.02
C SER A 19 16.83 3.23 -16.17
N GLU A 20 18.15 3.34 -16.06
CA GLU A 20 19.11 2.54 -16.84
C GLU A 20 20.33 2.24 -15.95
N ALA A 21 20.30 1.12 -15.21
CA ALA A 21 21.41 0.43 -14.52
C ALA A 21 20.80 -0.53 -13.47
N SER A 22 20.70 -1.83 -13.73
CA SER A 22 21.73 -2.87 -13.55
C SER A 22 21.45 -3.72 -12.30
N SER A 23 21.39 -5.03 -12.51
CA SER A 23 21.07 -6.15 -11.61
C SER A 23 21.92 -6.27 -10.33
N SER A 24 22.80 -5.32 -10.03
CA SER A 24 23.69 -5.31 -8.86
C SER A 24 23.07 -4.61 -7.64
N HIS A 25 22.06 -3.77 -7.83
CA HIS A 25 21.42 -3.06 -6.71
C HIS A 25 20.41 -3.90 -5.92
N SER A 26 19.92 -5.02 -6.46
CA SER A 26 18.92 -5.85 -5.78
C SER A 26 19.50 -6.75 -4.69
N GLU A 27 20.75 -7.20 -4.82
CA GLU A 27 21.36 -8.10 -3.82
C GLU A 27 21.71 -7.34 -2.52
N THR A 28 22.12 -6.07 -2.64
CA THR A 28 22.46 -5.23 -1.48
C THR A 28 21.23 -4.86 -0.65
N THR A 29 20.10 -4.60 -1.31
CA THR A 29 18.83 -4.28 -0.63
C THR A 29 18.27 -5.50 0.09
N ASP A 30 18.40 -6.68 -0.50
CA ASP A 30 17.92 -7.94 0.08
C ASP A 30 18.75 -8.33 1.32
N SER A 31 20.06 -8.04 1.32
CA SER A 31 20.93 -8.24 2.48
C SER A 31 20.58 -7.30 3.65
N GLU A 32 20.29 -6.03 3.36
CA GLU A 32 19.93 -5.03 4.38
C GLU A 32 18.58 -5.34 5.03
N LEU A 33 17.59 -5.77 4.23
CA LEU A 33 16.28 -6.19 4.71
C LEU A 33 16.40 -7.40 5.66
N ASN A 34 17.21 -8.40 5.30
CA ASN A 34 17.40 -9.58 6.14
C ASN A 34 17.97 -9.23 7.52
N SER A 35 18.94 -8.30 7.59
CA SER A 35 19.49 -7.83 8.87
C SER A 35 18.46 -7.09 9.73
N ARG A 36 17.58 -6.29 9.12
CA ARG A 36 16.48 -5.61 9.83
C ARG A 36 15.46 -6.59 10.39
N CYS A 37 15.05 -7.59 9.60
CA CYS A 37 14.14 -8.64 10.03
C CYS A 37 14.72 -9.49 11.17
N GLU A 38 16.02 -9.80 11.12
CA GLU A 38 16.68 -10.53 12.23
C GLU A 38 16.71 -9.73 13.52
N ASN A 39 16.97 -8.43 13.46
CA ASN A 39 17.00 -7.56 14.64
C ASN A 39 15.61 -7.41 15.26
N LEU A 40 14.56 -7.40 14.44
CA LEU A 40 13.16 -7.39 14.90
C LEU A 40 12.83 -8.62 15.75
N LEU A 41 13.24 -9.81 15.32
CA LEU A 41 12.95 -11.07 16.02
C LEU A 41 13.74 -11.22 17.32
N LYS A 42 14.88 -10.51 17.43
CA LYS A 42 15.76 -10.56 18.62
C LYS A 42 15.31 -9.61 19.73
N ASN A 43 14.52 -8.59 19.41
CA ASN A 43 14.11 -7.57 20.36
C ASN A 43 12.61 -7.71 20.69
N ASP A 44 12.24 -7.62 21.98
CA ASP A 44 10.85 -7.47 22.47
C ASP A 44 10.19 -6.14 22.02
N SER A 45 10.58 -5.59 20.86
CA SER A 45 10.13 -4.33 20.26
C SER A 45 8.61 -4.28 20.08
N VAL A 46 7.97 -5.44 19.88
CA VAL A 46 6.51 -5.56 19.71
C VAL A 46 5.76 -5.13 20.98
N GLN A 47 6.25 -5.47 22.17
CA GLN A 47 5.59 -5.08 23.43
C GLN A 47 5.74 -3.58 23.73
N LYS A 48 6.87 -2.96 23.35
CA LYS A 48 7.09 -1.52 23.51
C LYS A 48 6.18 -0.67 22.60
N PHE A 49 5.74 -1.23 21.48
CA PHE A 49 4.88 -0.54 20.51
C PHE A 49 3.44 -0.38 21.01
N VAL A 50 2.87 -1.42 21.62
CA VAL A 50 1.49 -1.41 22.16
C VAL A 50 1.30 -0.29 23.20
N GLY A 51 2.34 0.05 23.96
CA GLY A 51 2.29 1.14 24.95
C GLY A 51 2.38 2.56 24.37
N ARG A 52 2.77 2.74 23.10
CA ARG A 52 3.04 4.06 22.49
C ARG A 52 1.97 4.57 21.53
N CYS A 53 1.06 3.71 21.06
CA CYS A 53 -0.04 4.11 20.19
C CYS A 53 -1.16 4.80 20.97
N GLN A 54 -0.89 6.01 21.44
CA GLN A 54 -1.92 7.01 21.71
C GLN A 54 -1.98 7.98 20.53
N SER A 55 -2.26 7.46 19.33
CA SER A 55 -2.71 8.35 18.27
C SER A 55 -4.05 8.92 18.72
N VAL A 56 -4.08 10.21 19.06
CA VAL A 56 -5.31 10.96 19.25
C VAL A 56 -6.04 10.93 17.91
N TRP A 57 -6.93 9.97 17.75
CA TRP A 57 -7.83 9.90 16.60
C TRP A 57 -8.61 11.20 16.62
N ARG A 58 -8.48 12.02 15.58
CA ARG A 58 -9.28 13.24 15.45
C ARG A 58 -10.73 12.82 15.25
N THR A 59 -11.51 12.83 16.33
CA THR A 59 -12.96 12.56 16.36
C THR A 59 -13.77 13.55 15.53
N ASP A 60 -13.14 14.69 15.18
CA ASP A 60 -13.67 15.77 14.33
C ASP A 60 -13.98 15.32 12.89
N LEU A 61 -13.45 14.17 12.45
CA LEU A 61 -13.62 13.67 11.08
C LEU A 61 -14.89 12.84 10.89
N ASP A 62 -15.47 12.34 11.98
CA ASP A 62 -16.65 11.49 11.91
C ASP A 62 -17.93 12.34 12.00
N GLN A 63 -18.69 12.31 10.91
CA GLN A 63 -19.88 13.12 10.68
C GLN A 63 -21.16 12.34 11.01
N MET A 64 -21.05 11.09 11.48
CA MET A 64 -22.22 10.28 11.82
C MET A 64 -22.97 10.87 13.02
N PRO A 65 -24.29 11.06 12.94
CA PRO A 65 -25.12 11.41 14.10
C PRO A 65 -24.96 10.41 15.25
N PRO A 66 -25.05 10.86 16.52
CA PRO A 66 -25.11 9.97 17.68
C PRO A 66 -26.22 8.93 17.54
N PHE A 67 -25.98 7.71 18.01
CA PHE A 67 -26.91 6.58 17.83
C PHE A 67 -28.33 6.85 18.37
N GLU A 68 -28.44 7.66 19.43
CA GLU A 68 -29.71 8.09 20.02
C GLU A 68 -30.66 8.78 19.01
N CYS A 69 -30.15 9.34 17.91
CA CYS A 69 -30.95 9.96 16.85
C CYS A 69 -31.76 8.94 16.02
N PHE A 70 -31.38 7.66 16.04
CA PHE A 70 -32.03 6.59 15.28
C PHE A 70 -32.97 5.75 16.12
N SER A 71 -32.91 5.87 17.44
CA SER A 71 -33.73 5.07 18.35
C SER A 71 -35.11 5.71 18.54
N LYS A 72 -36.16 4.92 18.33
CA LYS A 72 -37.56 5.33 18.52
C LYS A 72 -38.04 5.08 19.96
N ASP A 73 -37.29 4.29 20.72
CA ASP A 73 -37.71 3.77 22.03
C ASP A 73 -37.18 4.60 23.21
N ILE A 74 -36.40 5.66 22.95
CA ILE A 74 -35.84 6.51 24.00
C ILE A 74 -36.86 7.56 24.42
N HIS A 75 -37.38 7.43 25.65
CA HIS A 75 -38.23 8.45 26.24
C HIS A 75 -37.43 9.68 26.69
N SER A 76 -38.00 10.88 26.53
CA SER A 76 -37.32 12.14 26.87
C SER A 76 -36.93 12.24 28.35
N VAL A 77 -37.70 11.64 29.26
CA VAL A 77 -37.39 11.62 30.70
C VAL A 77 -36.14 10.79 30.99
N ASP A 78 -36.04 9.61 30.39
CA ASP A 78 -34.90 8.71 30.56
C ASP A 78 -33.64 9.28 29.90
N ALA A 79 -33.79 9.88 28.71
CA ALA A 79 -32.72 10.61 28.03
C ALA A 79 -32.19 11.77 28.88
N LYS A 80 -33.08 12.57 29.48
CA LYS A 80 -32.71 13.69 30.35
C LYS A 80 -31.95 13.22 31.59
N ARG A 81 -32.44 12.17 32.26
CA ARG A 81 -31.75 11.58 33.42
C ARG A 81 -30.37 11.10 33.04
N LYS A 82 -30.25 10.33 31.95
CA LYS A 82 -28.97 9.80 31.47
C LYS A 82 -28.01 10.90 31.01
N PHE A 83 -28.53 11.96 30.41
CA PHE A 83 -27.74 13.14 30.02
C PHE A 83 -27.08 13.79 31.23
N ILE A 84 -27.85 14.03 32.31
CA ILE A 84 -27.35 14.61 33.55
C ILE A 84 -26.33 13.69 34.24
N GLU A 85 -26.53 12.36 34.19
CA GLU A 85 -25.59 11.38 34.75
C GLU A 85 -24.23 11.34 34.03
N ASP A 86 -24.22 11.53 32.72
CA ASP A 86 -23.01 11.36 31.90
C ASP A 86 -22.15 12.63 31.85
N VAL A 87 -22.77 13.79 31.99
CA VAL A 87 -22.13 15.10 31.95
C VAL A 87 -21.38 15.38 33.26
N ARG A 88 -20.15 15.90 33.15
CA ARG A 88 -19.28 16.22 34.28
C ARG A 88 -18.93 17.70 34.31
N VAL A 89 -18.54 18.19 35.49
CA VAL A 89 -18.02 19.55 35.66
C VAL A 89 -16.82 19.76 34.74
N GLY A 90 -16.84 20.84 33.96
CA GLY A 90 -15.84 21.18 32.96
C GLY A 90 -16.16 20.70 31.53
N ASP A 91 -17.22 19.92 31.32
CA ASP A 91 -17.66 19.54 29.97
C ASP A 91 -18.22 20.77 29.22
N GLU A 92 -18.04 20.80 27.90
CA GLU A 92 -18.43 21.93 27.06
C GLU A 92 -19.72 21.61 26.28
N LEU A 93 -20.70 22.51 26.29
CA LEU A 93 -21.99 22.35 25.61
C LEU A 93 -22.32 23.54 24.72
N CYS A 94 -23.09 23.25 23.66
CA CYS A 94 -23.81 24.26 22.90
C CYS A 94 -25.26 24.35 23.37
N VAL A 95 -25.73 25.56 23.62
CA VAL A 95 -27.10 25.84 24.06
C VAL A 95 -27.76 26.91 23.19
N ARG A 96 -29.08 26.87 23.05
CA ARG A 96 -29.90 27.88 22.38
C ARG A 96 -30.69 28.68 23.39
N VAL A 97 -30.61 30.01 23.35
CA VAL A 97 -31.34 30.90 24.25
C VAL A 97 -32.83 30.84 23.91
N LYS A 98 -33.66 30.49 24.90
CA LYS A 98 -35.13 30.52 24.78
C LYS A 98 -35.72 31.78 25.37
N ARG A 99 -35.25 32.19 26.55
CA ARG A 99 -35.73 33.38 27.24
C ARG A 99 -34.57 34.06 27.95
N VAL A 100 -34.57 35.39 27.92
CA VAL A 100 -33.55 36.24 28.52
C VAL A 100 -34.17 36.92 29.73
N GLU A 101 -33.58 36.72 30.90
CA GLU A 101 -33.94 37.46 32.12
C GLU A 101 -32.76 38.29 32.61
N LEU A 102 -33.00 39.11 33.65
CA LEU A 102 -32.02 40.06 34.18
C LEU A 102 -30.83 39.35 34.85
N ALA A 103 -31.08 38.25 35.58
CA ALA A 103 -30.06 37.53 36.34
C ALA A 103 -29.68 36.17 35.73
N ALA A 104 -30.49 35.63 34.83
CA ALA A 104 -30.29 34.32 34.24
C ALA A 104 -30.82 34.22 32.81
N LEU A 105 -30.37 33.21 32.08
CA LEU A 105 -30.87 32.84 30.76
C LEU A 105 -31.52 31.46 30.85
N TYR A 106 -32.73 31.33 30.31
CA TYR A 106 -33.32 30.02 30.04
C TYR A 106 -32.82 29.53 28.70
N VAL A 107 -32.06 28.45 28.72
CA VAL A 107 -31.44 27.88 27.52
C VAL A 107 -31.91 26.44 27.29
N GLN A 108 -31.94 26.04 26.03
CA GLN A 108 -32.15 24.66 25.61
C GLN A 108 -30.79 24.06 25.22
N PRO A 109 -30.31 22.99 25.87
CA PRO A 109 -29.14 22.26 25.42
C PRO A 109 -29.34 21.66 24.02
N LEU A 110 -28.38 21.89 23.13
CA LEU A 110 -28.39 21.36 21.77
C LEU A 110 -27.49 20.13 21.65
N CYS A 111 -26.21 20.26 21.98
CA CYS A 111 -25.23 19.18 21.88
C CYS A 111 -24.02 19.38 22.81
N VAL A 112 -23.30 18.30 23.08
CA VAL A 112 -22.06 18.29 23.87
C VAL A 112 -20.86 18.42 22.92
N LEU A 113 -20.03 19.45 23.11
CA LEU A 113 -18.83 19.69 22.30
C LEU A 113 -17.64 18.83 22.75
N HIS A 114 -17.46 18.65 24.06
CA HIS A 114 -16.38 17.88 24.65
C HIS A 114 -16.82 17.26 25.98
N PRO A 115 -16.40 16.02 26.32
CA PRO A 115 -15.45 15.17 25.59
C PRO A 115 -16.11 14.14 24.64
N PHE A 116 -17.43 13.97 24.69
CA PHE A 116 -18.15 12.95 23.92
C PHE A 116 -19.26 13.56 23.04
N LYS A 117 -19.63 12.85 21.96
CA LYS A 117 -20.69 13.28 21.04
C LYS A 117 -22.06 12.95 21.61
N ARG A 118 -22.91 13.97 21.79
CA ARG A 118 -24.31 13.78 22.19
C ARG A 118 -25.20 14.90 21.67
N SER A 119 -26.45 14.56 21.33
CA SER A 119 -27.49 15.47 20.84
C SER A 119 -28.62 15.56 21.86
N ALA A 120 -28.71 16.69 22.55
CA ALA A 120 -29.78 17.00 23.50
C ALA A 120 -31.03 17.59 22.82
N HIS A 121 -30.94 17.98 21.54
CA HIS A 121 -32.05 18.53 20.75
C HIS A 121 -33.31 17.64 20.76
N LEU A 122 -33.12 16.32 20.83
CA LEU A 122 -34.20 15.32 20.80
C LEU A 122 -34.99 15.22 22.12
N ILE A 123 -34.47 15.82 23.20
CA ILE A 123 -35.11 15.81 24.51
C ILE A 123 -36.14 16.93 24.57
N ASN A 124 -37.41 16.56 24.57
CA ASN A 124 -38.51 17.51 24.73
C ASN A 124 -38.47 18.17 26.12
N ASP A 125 -38.87 19.44 26.18
CA ASP A 125 -38.97 20.23 27.41
C ASP A 125 -37.68 20.26 28.26
N PHE A 126 -36.51 20.21 27.60
CA PHE A 126 -35.23 20.34 28.28
C PHE A 126 -34.76 21.81 28.31
N GLN A 127 -35.10 22.49 29.40
CA GLN A 127 -34.64 23.85 29.69
C GLN A 127 -33.77 23.85 30.94
N VAL A 128 -32.69 24.63 30.89
CA VAL A 128 -31.69 24.78 31.96
C VAL A 128 -31.42 26.27 32.15
N LEU A 129 -31.07 26.65 33.38
CA LEU A 129 -30.68 28.02 33.72
C LEU A 129 -29.18 28.20 33.54
N VAL A 130 -28.79 29.33 32.95
CA VAL A 130 -27.40 29.80 32.90
C VAL A 130 -27.33 31.11 33.66
N GLY A 131 -26.50 31.18 34.69
CA GLY A 131 -26.29 32.41 35.48
C GLY A 131 -25.63 33.52 34.67
N ARG A 132 -26.03 34.78 34.88
CA ARG A 132 -25.39 35.96 34.27
C ARG A 132 -24.60 36.75 35.32
N SER A 133 -23.33 37.01 35.03
CA SER A 133 -22.51 37.97 35.78
C SER A 133 -22.83 39.41 35.37
N VAL A 134 -22.57 40.37 36.27
CA VAL A 134 -22.80 41.82 36.05
C VAL A 134 -22.09 42.33 34.80
N GLN A 135 -20.91 41.79 34.47
CA GLN A 135 -20.16 42.13 33.24
C GLN A 135 -20.81 41.55 31.96
N GLN A 136 -21.53 40.43 32.08
CA GLN A 136 -22.21 39.75 30.98
C GLN A 136 -23.62 40.32 30.71
N CYS A 137 -24.19 41.07 31.66
CA CYS A 137 -25.44 41.83 31.47
C CYS A 137 -25.29 43.02 30.52
N SER A 138 -24.05 43.48 30.25
CA SER A 138 -23.76 44.54 29.26
C SER A 138 -23.84 44.06 27.80
N ARG A 139 -24.11 42.77 27.56
CA ARG A 139 -24.15 42.19 26.21
C ARG A 139 -25.58 41.95 25.74
N ASP A 140 -25.84 42.27 24.48
CA ASP A 140 -27.15 42.11 23.80
C ASP A 140 -27.39 40.66 23.37
N ILE A 141 -27.52 39.75 24.34
CA ILE A 141 -27.96 38.37 24.09
C ILE A 141 -29.45 38.38 23.76
N ARG A 142 -29.81 37.84 22.59
CA ARG A 142 -31.18 37.76 22.09
C ARG A 142 -31.72 36.35 22.18
N THR A 143 -33.04 36.24 22.05
CA THR A 143 -33.70 34.94 21.89
C THR A 143 -33.22 34.27 20.60
N ASN A 144 -33.02 32.96 20.67
CA ASN A 144 -32.48 32.07 19.62
C ASN A 144 -30.97 32.16 19.36
N ASP A 145 -30.23 33.01 20.07
CA ASP A 145 -28.77 33.00 20.00
C ASP A 145 -28.22 31.64 20.48
N ILE A 146 -27.13 31.20 19.85
CA ILE A 146 -26.44 29.96 20.21
C ILE A 146 -25.17 30.32 20.97
N LEU A 147 -24.99 29.71 22.14
CA LEU A 147 -23.92 30.02 23.07
C LEU A 147 -23.15 28.75 23.42
N LYS A 148 -21.84 28.90 23.58
CA LYS A 148 -20.99 27.90 24.23
C LYS A 148 -21.01 28.11 25.74
N VAL A 149 -21.29 27.06 26.49
CA VAL A 149 -21.32 27.04 27.96
C VAL A 149 -20.52 25.87 28.49
N VAL A 150 -20.10 25.97 29.75
CA VAL A 150 -19.37 24.94 30.48
C VAL A 150 -20.22 24.50 31.66
N VAL A 151 -20.14 23.21 31.99
CA VAL A 151 -20.80 22.65 33.16
C VAL A 151 -20.05 23.09 34.41
N ASP A 152 -20.78 23.70 35.33
CA ASP A 152 -20.24 24.12 36.62
C ASP A 152 -20.70 23.15 37.73
N GLU A 153 -20.22 23.37 38.95
CA GLU A 153 -20.65 22.62 40.12
C GLU A 153 -22.17 22.66 40.28
N PRO A 154 -22.82 21.49 40.49
CA PRO A 154 -24.27 21.42 40.61
C PRO A 154 -24.75 22.10 41.89
N ASP A 155 -25.83 22.88 41.78
CA ASP A 155 -26.52 23.48 42.92
C ASP A 155 -27.54 22.50 43.52
N ASP A 156 -27.85 22.62 44.81
CA ASP A 156 -28.84 21.78 45.52
C ASP A 156 -30.23 21.76 44.84
N ASP A 157 -30.61 22.87 44.19
CA ASP A 157 -31.90 23.04 43.51
C ASP A 157 -31.86 22.68 42.02
N HIS A 158 -30.66 22.63 41.40
CA HIS A 158 -30.49 22.50 39.95
C HIS A 158 -29.40 21.46 39.63
N PRO A 159 -29.77 20.22 39.23
CA PRO A 159 -28.80 19.13 39.04
C PRO A 159 -27.84 19.35 37.86
N LEU A 160 -28.13 20.32 36.99
CA LEU A 160 -27.26 20.75 35.91
C LEU A 160 -27.11 22.27 35.98
N ASN A 161 -25.98 22.72 36.49
CA ASN A 161 -25.61 24.13 36.52
C ASN A 161 -24.68 24.45 35.34
N LEU A 162 -24.93 25.57 34.67
CA LEU A 162 -24.22 25.95 33.46
C LEU A 162 -23.72 27.38 33.61
N GLN A 163 -22.43 27.58 33.31
CA GLN A 163 -21.80 28.89 33.29
C GLN A 163 -21.32 29.23 31.86
N MET A 164 -21.29 30.52 31.54
CA MET A 164 -20.64 30.99 30.32
C MET A 164 -19.11 30.75 30.40
N ASP A 165 -18.48 30.37 29.28
CA ASP A 165 -17.03 30.11 29.24
C ASP A 165 -16.22 31.42 29.39
N ASP A 166 -15.91 31.81 30.64
CA ASP A 166 -15.05 32.96 30.95
C ASP A 166 -13.54 32.64 30.75
N SER A 167 -13.19 31.39 30.45
CA SER A 167 -11.80 30.93 30.28
C SER A 167 -11.15 31.41 28.98
N ALA A 168 -11.96 31.66 27.94
CA ALA A 168 -11.51 32.25 26.68
C ALA A 168 -10.96 33.67 26.90
N VAL A 169 -11.64 34.45 27.75
CA VAL A 169 -11.23 35.80 28.16
C VAL A 169 -9.90 35.75 28.93
N SER A 170 -9.76 34.79 29.85
CA SER A 170 -8.53 34.61 30.66
C SER A 170 -7.32 34.06 29.87
N ARG A 171 -7.54 33.35 28.75
CA ARG A 171 -6.49 32.89 27.82
C ARG A 171 -6.06 34.01 26.87
N ALA A 172 -7.00 34.78 26.35
CA ALA A 172 -6.72 35.94 25.49
C ALA A 172 -5.94 37.04 26.25
N PHE A 173 -6.27 37.27 27.53
CA PHE A 173 -5.57 38.22 28.40
C PHE A 173 -4.10 37.82 28.64
N ARG A 174 -3.80 36.52 28.74
CA ARG A 174 -2.43 36.00 28.90
C ARG A 174 -1.59 36.06 27.62
N LEU A 175 -2.23 36.10 26.45
CA LEU A 175 -1.57 36.13 25.14
C LEU A 175 -1.41 37.55 24.57
N GLY A 176 -1.79 38.60 25.31
CA GLY A 176 -1.59 39.99 24.90
C GLY A 176 -2.44 40.45 23.72
N ALA A 177 -3.56 39.77 23.45
CA ALA A 177 -4.50 40.19 22.40
C ALA A 177 -5.33 41.38 22.88
N CYS A 178 -5.05 42.58 22.33
CA CYS A 178 -5.66 43.86 22.72
C CYS A 178 -7.00 44.19 22.04
N PHE A 179 -7.84 43.20 21.73
CA PHE A 179 -9.20 43.44 21.24
C PHE A 179 -10.17 42.63 22.11
N LEU A 180 -10.79 43.30 23.08
CA LEU A 180 -11.50 42.70 24.22
C LEU A 180 -13.03 42.65 24.06
N GLU A 181 -13.58 42.95 22.87
CA GLU A 181 -15.03 43.01 22.67
C GLU A 181 -15.65 41.69 22.14
N ASP A 182 -14.86 40.79 21.52
CA ASP A 182 -15.38 39.64 20.76
C ASP A 182 -15.03 38.24 21.32
N ILE A 183 -14.85 38.08 22.64
CA ILE A 183 -14.29 36.82 23.20
C ILE A 183 -15.36 35.88 23.82
N LEU A 184 -16.66 36.14 23.64
CA LEU A 184 -17.63 35.03 23.58
C LEU A 184 -18.29 35.02 22.22
N GLU A 185 -17.94 33.99 21.46
CA GLU A 185 -18.41 33.73 20.12
C GLU A 185 -19.88 33.30 20.20
N ILE A 186 -20.81 34.21 19.89
CA ILE A 186 -22.17 33.81 19.54
C ILE A 186 -22.02 32.92 18.30
N LEU A 187 -22.37 31.65 18.45
CA LEU A 187 -22.15 30.66 17.41
C LEU A 187 -23.20 30.82 16.32
N SER A 188 -22.77 30.72 15.06
CA SER A 188 -23.67 30.50 13.94
C SER A 188 -24.09 29.03 13.89
N GLU A 189 -25.19 28.72 13.20
CA GLU A 189 -25.56 27.33 12.90
C GLU A 189 -24.45 26.57 12.16
N ASN A 190 -23.60 27.28 11.41
CA ASN A 190 -22.46 26.69 10.70
C ASN A 190 -21.32 26.23 11.62
N ASP A 191 -21.22 26.80 12.82
CA ASP A 191 -20.17 26.51 13.79
C ASP A 191 -20.52 25.29 14.65
N LEU A 192 -21.76 24.78 14.54
CA LEU A 192 -22.20 23.57 15.21
C LEU A 192 -21.45 22.34 14.66
N PRO A 193 -21.18 21.35 15.54
CA PRO A 193 -20.54 20.11 15.14
C PRO A 193 -21.25 19.45 13.95
N THR A 194 -20.47 18.91 13.03
CA THR A 194 -20.98 18.26 11.80
C THR A 194 -21.93 17.10 12.10
N TYR A 195 -21.64 16.30 13.13
CA TYR A 195 -22.54 15.23 13.57
C TYR A 195 -23.92 15.75 13.99
N PHE A 196 -23.98 16.95 14.58
CA PHE A 196 -25.23 17.55 15.06
C PHE A 196 -26.05 18.08 13.89
N ARG A 197 -25.41 18.79 12.95
CA ARG A 197 -26.08 19.26 11.72
C ARG A 197 -26.65 18.10 10.91
N ASN A 198 -25.89 17.01 10.81
CA ASN A 198 -26.37 15.80 10.14
C ASN A 198 -27.55 15.16 10.88
N ALA A 199 -27.54 15.19 12.22
CA ALA A 199 -28.67 14.73 13.03
C ALA A 199 -29.94 15.56 12.77
N GLU A 200 -29.83 16.89 12.67
CA GLU A 200 -30.97 17.77 12.34
C GLU A 200 -31.49 17.54 10.92
N SER A 201 -30.61 17.20 9.97
CA SER A 201 -31.00 16.90 8.58
C SER A 201 -31.62 15.52 8.38
N LEU A 202 -31.57 14.65 9.40
CA LEU A 202 -32.03 13.27 9.29
C LEU A 202 -33.56 13.19 9.15
N HIS A 203 -34.04 12.35 8.23
CA HIS A 203 -35.48 12.12 8.09
C HIS A 203 -36.05 11.42 9.33
N LYS A 204 -37.20 11.91 9.80
CA LYS A 204 -37.89 11.32 10.96
C LYS A 204 -38.24 9.86 10.68
N GLY A 205 -37.60 8.96 11.42
CA GLY A 205 -37.87 7.53 11.37
C GLY A 205 -36.91 6.70 10.52
N SER A 206 -35.86 7.31 9.95
CA SER A 206 -34.73 6.60 9.34
C SER A 206 -34.07 5.65 10.33
N THR A 207 -33.68 4.46 9.87
CA THR A 207 -32.93 3.52 10.70
C THR A 207 -31.44 3.82 10.65
N PHE A 208 -30.70 3.30 11.63
CA PHE A 208 -29.24 3.40 11.64
C PHE A 208 -28.62 2.74 10.41
N GLU A 209 -29.17 1.61 9.96
CA GLU A 209 -28.69 0.90 8.76
C GLU A 209 -28.88 1.72 7.48
N ASP A 210 -30.01 2.41 7.35
CA ASP A 210 -30.26 3.29 6.21
C ASP A 210 -29.20 4.41 6.16
N ALA A 211 -28.94 5.05 7.31
CA ALA A 211 -27.93 6.09 7.42
C ALA A 211 -26.51 5.57 7.16
N LEU A 212 -26.20 4.35 7.60
CA LEU A 212 -24.92 3.70 7.33
C LEU A 212 -24.73 3.40 5.83
N SER A 213 -25.80 3.02 5.14
CA SER A 213 -25.78 2.74 3.70
C SER A 213 -25.53 4.00 2.87
N GLU A 214 -26.02 5.16 3.32
CA GLU A 214 -25.78 6.46 2.69
C GLU A 214 -24.45 7.08 3.12
N TYR A 215 -23.82 6.56 4.18
CA TYR A 215 -22.61 7.12 4.74
C TYR A 215 -21.40 6.87 3.82
N HIS A 216 -21.09 7.89 3.01
CA HIS A 216 -19.99 7.86 2.05
C HIS A 216 -18.64 7.45 2.66
N ARG A 217 -18.38 7.71 3.95
CA ARG A 217 -17.11 7.34 4.57
C ARG A 217 -17.00 5.84 4.81
N CYS A 218 -18.06 5.13 5.21
CA CYS A 218 -18.01 3.66 5.37
C CYS A 218 -17.92 2.94 4.03
N ASN A 219 -18.54 3.51 2.98
CA ASN A 219 -18.53 2.95 1.64
C ASN A 219 -17.33 3.38 0.78
N ASN A 220 -16.40 4.18 1.32
CA ASN A 220 -15.26 4.66 0.58
C ASN A 220 -14.17 3.56 0.51
N PRO A 221 -13.88 3.00 -0.68
CA PRO A 221 -12.79 2.03 -0.83
C PRO A 221 -11.41 2.64 -0.55
N ASN A 222 -11.29 3.96 -0.56
CA ASN A 222 -10.08 4.71 -0.24
C ASN A 222 -10.19 5.47 1.10
N LEU A 223 -10.65 4.74 2.13
CA LEU A 223 -10.83 5.25 3.48
C LEU A 223 -9.54 5.81 4.09
N ALA A 224 -8.41 5.17 3.77
CA ALA A 224 -7.11 5.56 4.28
C ALA A 224 -6.70 6.96 3.80
N HIS A 225 -6.86 7.28 2.52
CA HIS A 225 -6.62 8.65 2.02
C HIS A 225 -7.55 9.69 2.69
N LEU A 226 -8.82 9.33 2.91
CA LEU A 226 -9.80 10.22 3.54
C LEU A 226 -9.41 10.63 4.98
N TYR A 227 -8.81 9.70 5.74
CA TYR A 227 -8.31 9.98 7.08
C TYR A 227 -6.88 10.53 7.11
N GLY A 228 -6.32 10.89 5.94
CA GLY A 228 -4.95 11.38 5.84
C GLY A 228 -3.90 10.31 6.14
N ILE A 229 -4.27 9.03 6.05
CA ILE A 229 -3.35 7.91 6.16
C ILE A 229 -2.71 7.72 4.78
N GLU A 230 -1.40 7.93 4.71
CA GLU A 230 -0.64 7.75 3.48
C GLU A 230 -0.56 6.26 3.10
N VAL A 231 -1.40 5.82 2.16
CA VAL A 231 -1.48 4.40 1.72
C VAL A 231 -0.27 3.96 0.90
N ASP A 232 0.36 4.91 0.20
CA ASP A 232 1.55 4.66 -0.63
C ASP A 232 2.84 4.59 0.19
N SER A 233 2.76 4.95 1.48
CA SER A 233 3.88 4.80 2.38
C SER A 233 3.91 3.37 2.92
N CYS A 234 5.08 2.74 2.87
CA CYS A 234 5.29 1.45 3.53
C CYS A 234 5.36 1.69 5.06
N LEU A 235 4.22 2.01 5.65
CA LEU A 235 4.06 2.15 7.09
C LEU A 235 4.06 0.75 7.69
N SER A 236 5.23 0.34 8.16
CA SER A 236 5.31 -0.73 9.13
C SER A 236 5.22 -0.13 10.52
N PHE A 237 4.34 -0.67 11.36
CA PHE A 237 4.32 -0.37 12.80
C PHE A 237 5.53 -0.97 13.54
N LEU A 238 6.41 -1.63 12.81
CA LEU A 238 7.67 -2.14 13.31
C LEU A 238 8.76 -1.12 12.96
N PRO A 239 9.39 -0.45 13.94
CA PRO A 239 10.39 0.60 13.70
C PRO A 239 11.53 0.15 12.80
N GLU A 240 11.95 -1.11 12.92
CA GLU A 240 13.01 -1.70 12.10
C GLU A 240 12.61 -1.88 10.62
N LEU A 241 11.31 -1.85 10.31
CA LEU A 241 10.73 -2.03 8.98
C LEU A 241 10.03 -0.77 8.45
N GLU A 242 10.11 0.35 9.17
CA GLU A 242 9.51 1.62 8.77
C GLU A 242 10.18 2.16 7.49
N GLY A 243 9.38 2.53 6.48
CA GLY A 243 9.87 3.10 5.22
C GLY A 243 10.57 2.09 4.30
N VAL A 244 10.50 0.79 4.59
CA VAL A 244 11.07 -0.26 3.74
C VAL A 244 10.09 -0.58 2.61
N ASP A 245 10.51 -0.37 1.37
CA ASP A 245 9.71 -0.69 0.19
C ASP A 245 9.64 -2.21 -0.05
N PHE A 246 8.52 -2.82 0.35
CA PHE A 246 8.23 -4.23 0.11
C PHE A 246 7.68 -4.50 -1.31
N SER A 247 7.50 -3.46 -2.14
CA SER A 247 6.99 -3.60 -3.51
C SER A 247 8.04 -4.14 -4.49
N THR A 248 9.31 -4.27 -4.06
CA THR A 248 10.36 -4.78 -4.93
C THR A 248 9.98 -6.14 -5.51
N ARG A 249 10.12 -6.26 -6.83
CA ARG A 249 9.76 -7.44 -7.65
C ARG A 249 10.44 -8.75 -7.17
N SER A 250 11.46 -8.64 -6.32
CA SER A 250 12.21 -9.72 -5.66
C SER A 250 11.66 -10.01 -4.25
N ARG A 251 10.36 -10.32 -4.15
CA ARG A 251 9.78 -10.75 -2.87
C ARG A 251 10.33 -12.11 -2.46
N ALA A 252 10.93 -12.19 -1.27
CA ALA A 252 11.40 -13.43 -0.63
C ALA A 252 12.22 -14.34 -1.58
N PRO A 253 13.42 -13.90 -2.02
CA PRO A 253 14.22 -14.63 -3.00
C PRO A 253 14.54 -16.06 -2.57
N TYR A 254 14.70 -16.30 -1.27
CA TYR A 254 14.88 -17.64 -0.72
C TYR A 254 13.67 -18.55 -0.94
N LEU A 255 12.46 -18.07 -0.65
CA LEU A 255 11.24 -18.85 -0.86
C LEU A 255 11.01 -19.12 -2.35
N ARG A 256 11.29 -18.12 -3.21
CA ARG A 256 11.17 -18.28 -4.66
C ARG A 256 12.14 -19.31 -5.22
N ARG A 257 13.43 -19.25 -4.83
CA ARG A 257 14.42 -20.27 -5.20
C ARG A 257 13.97 -21.67 -4.78
N LYS A 258 13.50 -21.85 -3.55
CA LYS A 258 13.02 -23.15 -3.06
C LYS A 258 11.79 -23.65 -3.85
N GLN A 259 10.85 -22.76 -4.18
CA GLN A 259 9.69 -23.07 -5.01
C GLN A 259 10.08 -23.44 -6.44
N ASP A 260 11.06 -22.74 -7.02
CA ASP A 260 11.56 -23.00 -8.37
C ASP A 260 12.30 -24.36 -8.42
N GLU A 261 13.11 -24.68 -7.40
CA GLU A 261 13.74 -25.98 -7.23
C GLU A 261 12.70 -27.11 -7.13
N GLU A 262 11.68 -26.95 -6.28
CA GLU A 262 10.61 -27.96 -6.11
C GLU A 262 9.77 -28.13 -7.38
N SER A 263 9.38 -27.02 -8.02
CA SER A 263 8.61 -27.03 -9.27
C SER A 263 9.40 -27.61 -10.44
N SER A 264 10.72 -27.37 -10.46
CA SER A 264 11.66 -28.00 -11.39
C SER A 264 11.67 -29.51 -11.18
N MET A 265 11.82 -29.98 -9.94
CA MET A 265 11.79 -31.41 -9.60
C MET A 265 10.47 -32.09 -9.98
N GLN A 266 9.32 -31.45 -9.74
CA GLN A 266 8.03 -31.97 -10.18
C GLN A 266 7.94 -32.12 -11.71
N SER A 267 8.51 -31.16 -12.45
CA SER A 267 8.57 -31.21 -13.92
C SER A 267 9.50 -32.33 -14.41
N VAL A 268 10.60 -32.61 -13.69
CA VAL A 268 11.48 -33.76 -13.95
C VAL A 268 10.73 -35.07 -13.77
N MET A 269 9.98 -35.24 -12.67
CA MET A 269 9.21 -36.46 -12.41
C MET A 269 8.23 -36.77 -13.54
N LYS A 270 7.48 -35.76 -14.00
CA LYS A 270 6.58 -35.87 -15.17
C LYS A 270 7.34 -36.22 -16.46
N GLY A 271 8.53 -35.66 -16.65
CA GLY A 271 9.39 -35.99 -17.79
C GLY A 271 9.82 -37.46 -17.78
N VAL A 272 10.20 -37.99 -16.61
CA VAL A 272 10.58 -39.39 -16.45
C VAL A 272 9.38 -40.32 -16.65
N GLU A 273 8.19 -39.96 -16.16
CA GLU A 273 6.95 -40.72 -16.43
C GLU A 273 6.68 -40.82 -17.93
N ARG A 274 6.83 -39.72 -18.69
CA ARG A 274 6.65 -39.73 -20.15
C ARG A 274 7.68 -40.57 -20.88
N ILE A 275 8.94 -40.60 -20.42
CA ILE A 275 9.95 -41.54 -20.94
C ILE A 275 9.46 -42.98 -20.76
N ARG A 276 8.96 -43.35 -19.57
CA ARG A 276 8.45 -44.71 -19.31
C ARG A 276 7.26 -45.07 -20.20
N SER A 277 6.43 -44.10 -20.57
CA SER A 277 5.32 -44.26 -21.51
C SER A 277 5.74 -44.31 -22.99
N GLY A 278 7.03 -44.13 -23.30
CA GLY A 278 7.55 -44.10 -24.68
C GLY A 278 7.38 -42.76 -25.40
N GLU A 279 6.93 -41.71 -24.70
CA GLU A 279 6.71 -40.36 -25.26
C GLU A 279 7.96 -39.47 -25.09
N SER A 280 9.10 -39.88 -25.64
CA SER A 280 10.40 -39.24 -25.37
C SER A 280 10.46 -37.77 -25.86
N GLN A 281 9.73 -37.40 -26.92
CA GLN A 281 9.66 -36.01 -27.39
C GLN A 281 8.94 -35.07 -26.39
N LEU A 282 7.85 -35.54 -25.78
CA LEU A 282 7.10 -34.78 -24.78
C LEU A 282 7.85 -34.75 -23.44
N ALA A 283 8.65 -35.77 -23.14
CA ALA A 283 9.57 -35.75 -22.01
C ALA A 283 10.59 -34.60 -22.12
N ILE A 284 11.20 -34.38 -23.30
CA ILE A 284 12.14 -33.28 -23.54
C ILE A 284 11.51 -31.91 -23.21
N GLN A 285 10.23 -31.71 -23.55
CA GLN A 285 9.52 -30.47 -23.22
C GLN A 285 9.39 -30.26 -21.70
N ASN A 286 9.08 -31.32 -20.94
CA ASN A 286 8.99 -31.25 -19.49
C ASN A 286 10.35 -30.99 -18.84
N PHE A 287 11.44 -31.58 -19.36
CA PHE A 287 12.79 -31.27 -18.88
C PHE A 287 13.22 -29.85 -19.25
N ASN A 288 12.88 -29.34 -20.43
CA ASN A 288 13.13 -27.94 -20.79
C ASN A 288 12.38 -26.98 -19.85
N LYS A 289 11.14 -27.32 -19.47
CA LYS A 289 10.39 -26.56 -18.47
C LYS A 289 11.08 -26.58 -17.10
N ALA A 290 11.57 -27.74 -16.65
CA ALA A 290 12.33 -27.86 -15.41
C ALA A 290 13.58 -26.97 -15.40
N LEU A 291 14.31 -26.95 -16.52
CA LEU A 291 15.54 -26.16 -16.69
C LEU A 291 15.29 -24.65 -16.87
N ALA A 292 14.10 -24.26 -17.33
CA ALA A 292 13.70 -22.86 -17.38
C ALA A 292 13.43 -22.28 -15.98
N LEU A 293 13.01 -23.14 -15.04
CA LEU A 293 12.78 -22.76 -13.63
C LEU A 293 14.07 -22.83 -12.81
N PHE A 294 14.83 -23.92 -12.95
CA PHE A 294 16.11 -24.10 -12.27
C PHE A 294 17.14 -24.70 -13.24
N ASP A 295 18.05 -23.86 -13.71
CA ASP A 295 19.01 -24.16 -14.78
C ASP A 295 20.10 -25.16 -14.35
N VAL A 296 20.45 -25.18 -13.06
CA VAL A 296 21.44 -26.10 -12.48
C VAL A 296 20.82 -27.45 -12.03
N ASN A 297 19.56 -27.75 -12.40
CA ASN A 297 18.96 -29.04 -12.05
C ASN A 297 19.65 -30.21 -12.78
N ILE A 298 20.45 -30.97 -12.04
CA ILE A 298 21.24 -32.09 -12.56
C ILE A 298 20.34 -33.22 -13.09
N GLU A 299 19.28 -33.56 -12.37
CA GLU A 299 18.35 -34.62 -12.77
C GLU A 299 17.62 -34.25 -14.07
N ALA A 300 17.25 -32.97 -14.24
CA ALA A 300 16.64 -32.49 -15.47
C ALA A 300 17.61 -32.55 -16.67
N LEU A 301 18.88 -32.19 -16.46
CA LEU A 301 19.91 -32.25 -17.52
C LEU A 301 20.19 -33.69 -17.96
N VAL A 302 20.35 -34.62 -17.01
CA VAL A 302 20.54 -36.05 -17.28
C VAL A 302 19.31 -36.65 -17.95
N GLY A 303 18.12 -36.38 -17.41
CA GLY A 303 16.85 -36.84 -17.97
C GLY A 303 16.62 -36.36 -19.41
N ARG A 304 16.95 -35.10 -19.70
CA ARG A 304 16.87 -34.56 -21.07
C ARG A 304 17.85 -35.27 -22.02
N ALA A 305 19.08 -35.52 -21.58
CA ALA A 305 20.08 -36.22 -22.39
C ALA A 305 19.64 -37.66 -22.70
N ALA A 306 19.06 -38.36 -21.73
CA ALA A 306 18.49 -39.70 -21.93
C ALA A 306 17.30 -39.68 -22.90
N ALA A 307 16.38 -38.72 -22.78
CA ALA A 307 15.26 -38.59 -23.73
C ALA A 307 15.74 -38.29 -25.17
N MET A 308 16.83 -37.53 -25.33
CA MET A 308 17.44 -37.26 -26.63
C MET A 308 18.08 -38.52 -27.24
N GLU A 309 18.68 -39.39 -26.41
CA GLU A 309 19.20 -40.69 -26.82
C GLU A 309 18.08 -41.57 -27.41
N GLU A 310 16.92 -41.64 -26.75
CA GLU A 310 15.75 -42.39 -27.24
C GLU A 310 15.16 -41.80 -28.54
N CYS A 311 15.31 -40.50 -28.75
CA CYS A 311 14.94 -39.82 -30.00
C CYS A 311 16.00 -39.93 -31.10
N ASN A 312 17.01 -40.79 -30.97
CA ASN A 312 18.15 -40.96 -31.90
C ASN A 312 19.01 -39.70 -32.13
N ARG A 313 18.98 -38.72 -31.21
CA ARG A 313 19.78 -37.48 -31.28
C ARG A 313 21.05 -37.60 -30.46
N MET A 314 21.92 -38.52 -30.86
CA MET A 314 23.07 -38.98 -30.07
C MET A 314 24.13 -37.90 -29.85
N ASP A 315 24.39 -37.05 -30.84
CA ASP A 315 25.45 -36.03 -30.75
C ASP A 315 25.06 -34.90 -29.77
N GLU A 316 23.80 -34.47 -29.79
CA GLU A 316 23.29 -33.49 -28.83
C GLU A 316 23.26 -34.05 -27.40
N ALA A 317 22.93 -35.34 -27.24
CA ALA A 317 22.96 -36.01 -25.95
C ALA A 317 24.38 -36.03 -25.35
N LYS A 318 25.41 -36.31 -26.17
CA LYS A 318 26.83 -36.25 -25.73
C LYS A 318 27.18 -34.87 -25.18
N GLU A 319 26.80 -33.80 -25.87
CA GLU A 319 27.04 -32.43 -25.38
C GLU A 319 26.36 -32.16 -24.04
N LYS A 320 25.13 -32.64 -23.85
CA LYS A 320 24.41 -32.44 -22.59
C LYS A 320 25.05 -33.23 -21.44
N TYR A 321 25.47 -34.48 -21.66
CA TYR A 321 26.18 -35.26 -20.64
C TYR A 321 27.52 -34.62 -20.26
N VAL A 322 28.26 -34.06 -21.22
CA VAL A 322 29.48 -33.29 -20.93
C VAL A 322 29.17 -32.05 -20.07
N LYS A 323 28.06 -31.35 -20.33
CA LYS A 323 27.63 -30.21 -19.49
C LYS A 323 27.30 -30.64 -18.07
N VAL A 324 26.64 -31.80 -17.88
CA VAL A 324 26.38 -32.35 -16.54
C VAL A 324 27.68 -32.57 -15.79
N LEU A 325 28.65 -33.26 -16.41
CA LEU A 325 29.94 -33.59 -15.79
C LEU A 325 30.77 -32.34 -15.43
N LYS A 326 30.58 -31.22 -16.12
CA LYS A 326 31.19 -29.93 -15.76
C LYS A 326 30.57 -29.31 -14.51
N LEU A 327 29.29 -29.55 -14.24
CA LEU A 327 28.58 -29.03 -13.07
C LEU A 327 28.79 -29.93 -11.84
N LYS A 328 28.64 -31.25 -12.01
CA LYS A 328 28.85 -32.26 -10.99
C LYS A 328 29.30 -33.55 -11.66
N ASP A 329 30.31 -34.21 -11.08
CA ASP A 329 30.73 -35.54 -11.53
C ASP A 329 29.65 -36.56 -11.17
N ASP A 330 28.70 -36.77 -12.08
CA ASP A 330 27.63 -37.77 -11.96
C ASP A 330 28.05 -39.04 -12.70
N GLN A 331 28.14 -40.14 -11.96
CA GLN A 331 28.52 -41.46 -12.47
C GLN A 331 27.61 -41.92 -13.61
N ARG A 332 26.29 -41.64 -13.55
CA ARG A 332 25.31 -42.05 -14.58
C ARG A 332 25.61 -41.36 -15.90
N ALA A 333 25.87 -40.05 -15.85
CA ALA A 333 26.22 -39.26 -17.02
C ALA A 333 27.53 -39.75 -17.66
N ARG A 334 28.51 -40.10 -16.84
CA ARG A 334 29.81 -40.63 -17.29
C ARG A 334 29.68 -41.96 -18.01
N ASP A 335 28.88 -42.87 -17.45
CA ASP A 335 28.71 -44.21 -18.02
C ASP A 335 27.90 -44.17 -19.32
N ARG A 336 26.86 -43.33 -19.37
CA ARG A 336 26.10 -43.07 -20.60
C ARG A 336 26.96 -42.43 -21.69
N LEU A 337 27.79 -41.44 -21.35
CA LEU A 337 28.72 -40.84 -22.31
C LEU A 337 29.70 -41.86 -22.89
N ARG A 338 30.26 -42.75 -22.05
CA ARG A 338 31.14 -43.85 -22.49
C ARG A 338 30.43 -44.83 -23.42
N GLN A 339 29.17 -45.18 -23.13
CA GLN A 339 28.37 -46.04 -24.00
C GLN A 339 28.13 -45.39 -25.36
N LEU A 340 27.78 -44.09 -25.40
CA LEU A 340 27.56 -43.34 -26.63
C LEU A 340 28.83 -43.19 -27.49
N GLN A 341 30.01 -43.16 -26.85
CA GLN A 341 31.30 -43.15 -27.56
C GLN A 341 31.63 -44.52 -28.17
N ARG A 342 31.24 -45.62 -27.52
CA ARG A 342 31.44 -46.99 -28.03
C ARG A 342 30.46 -47.39 -29.14
N ARG A 343 29.27 -46.78 -29.18
CA ARG A 343 28.18 -47.14 -30.12
C ARG A 343 28.32 -46.51 -31.50
N SER A 344 29.23 -45.55 -31.69
CA SER A 344 29.61 -45.04 -33.01
C SER A 344 30.48 -46.11 -33.72
N PRO A 345 30.01 -46.77 -34.80
CA PRO A 345 30.85 -47.70 -35.53
C PRO A 345 31.96 -46.92 -36.24
N SER A 346 33.21 -47.31 -35.97
CA SER A 346 34.36 -47.19 -36.85
C SER A 346 34.33 -46.04 -37.89
N VAL A 347 34.74 -44.86 -37.47
CA VAL A 347 35.80 -44.20 -38.23
C VAL A 347 37.07 -44.59 -37.50
N GLU A 348 37.85 -45.51 -38.07
CA GLU A 348 39.26 -45.58 -37.73
C GLU A 348 39.81 -44.17 -37.97
N GLU A 349 39.95 -43.42 -36.88
CA GLU A 349 40.83 -42.29 -36.83
C GLU A 349 42.22 -42.89 -37.03
N ILE A 350 42.61 -43.06 -38.30
CA ILE A 350 44.01 -42.96 -38.65
C ILE A 350 44.37 -41.59 -38.10
N THR A 351 45.04 -41.60 -36.95
CA THR A 351 45.75 -40.45 -36.43
C THR A 351 46.87 -40.19 -37.43
N VAL A 352 46.51 -39.57 -38.54
CA VAL A 352 47.45 -38.81 -39.34
C VAL A 352 47.90 -37.72 -38.38
N PRO A 353 49.17 -37.71 -37.94
CA PRO A 353 49.63 -36.65 -37.07
C PRO A 353 49.31 -35.33 -37.76
N GLU A 354 48.77 -34.36 -37.03
CA GLU A 354 48.43 -33.02 -37.51
C GLU A 354 49.66 -32.36 -38.16
N LYS A 355 49.96 -32.71 -39.41
CA LYS A 355 50.64 -31.81 -40.32
C LYS A 355 49.55 -30.85 -40.75
N GLN A 356 49.62 -29.64 -40.20
CA GLN A 356 48.89 -28.48 -40.70
C GLN A 356 48.98 -28.47 -42.23
N ARG A 357 47.92 -28.98 -42.87
CA ARG A 357 47.82 -29.00 -44.32
C ARG A 357 47.66 -27.54 -44.70
N LYS A 358 48.73 -26.92 -45.19
CA LYS A 358 48.67 -25.55 -45.68
C LYS A 358 47.67 -25.55 -46.83
N LEU A 359 46.47 -25.00 -46.57
CA LEU A 359 45.47 -24.75 -47.60
C LEU A 359 46.15 -24.04 -48.77
N SER A 360 45.93 -24.56 -49.97
CA SER A 360 46.40 -23.96 -51.22
C SER A 360 45.96 -22.49 -51.27
N SER A 361 46.72 -21.63 -51.96
CA SER A 361 46.33 -20.22 -52.14
C SER A 361 44.91 -20.10 -52.70
N ALA A 362 44.51 -21.06 -53.55
CA ALA A 362 43.16 -21.13 -54.12
C ALA A 362 42.08 -21.46 -53.08
N GLU A 363 42.31 -22.45 -52.20
CA GLU A 363 41.34 -22.85 -51.17
C GLU A 363 41.14 -21.74 -50.12
N LYS A 364 42.19 -20.98 -49.80
CA LYS A 364 42.09 -19.81 -48.92
C LYS A 364 41.30 -18.67 -49.56
N GLU A 365 41.39 -18.52 -50.87
CA GLU A 365 40.65 -17.49 -51.60
C GLU A 365 39.17 -17.87 -51.72
N GLU A 366 38.87 -19.14 -51.92
CA GLU A 366 37.50 -19.68 -51.96
C GLU A 366 36.79 -19.54 -50.61
N LEU A 367 37.46 -19.86 -49.51
CA LEU A 367 36.93 -19.63 -48.15
C LEU A 367 36.63 -18.15 -47.88
N LYS A 368 37.52 -17.24 -48.32
CA LYS A 368 37.29 -15.80 -48.21
C LYS A 368 36.09 -15.34 -49.03
N ARG A 369 35.87 -15.91 -50.21
CA ARG A 369 34.69 -15.62 -51.04
C ARG A 369 33.40 -16.07 -50.38
N ILE A 370 33.38 -17.29 -49.84
CA ILE A 370 32.22 -17.85 -49.12
C ILE A 370 31.92 -17.02 -47.86
N GLU A 371 32.94 -16.60 -47.13
CA GLU A 371 32.76 -15.75 -45.94
C GLU A 371 32.25 -14.34 -46.30
N LEU A 372 32.73 -13.77 -47.41
CA LEU A 372 32.23 -12.49 -47.92
C LEU A 372 30.75 -12.61 -48.33
N GLU A 373 30.38 -13.68 -49.03
CA GLU A 373 29.00 -13.96 -49.46
C GLU A 373 28.06 -14.16 -48.26
N LYS A 374 28.51 -14.87 -47.21
CA LYS A 374 27.79 -14.96 -45.94
C LYS A 374 27.59 -13.59 -45.28
N ARG A 375 28.64 -12.75 -45.26
CA ARG A 375 28.54 -11.38 -44.72
C ARG A 375 27.59 -10.49 -45.53
N GLU A 376 27.54 -10.65 -46.85
CA GLU A 376 26.62 -9.91 -47.70
C GLU A 376 25.17 -10.35 -47.53
N THR A 377 24.92 -11.65 -47.44
CA THR A 377 23.58 -12.19 -47.18
C THR A 377 23.05 -11.77 -45.80
N GLU A 378 23.89 -11.81 -44.76
CA GLU A 378 23.54 -11.26 -43.43
C GLU A 378 23.23 -9.76 -43.48
N ARG A 379 23.99 -8.98 -44.26
CA ARG A 379 23.72 -7.54 -44.45
C ARG A 379 22.40 -7.29 -45.16
N ARG A 380 22.03 -8.09 -46.16
CA ARG A 380 20.73 -8.01 -46.84
C ARG A 380 19.59 -8.31 -45.88
N GLN A 381 19.69 -9.40 -45.11
CA GLN A 381 18.68 -9.75 -44.11
C GLN A 381 18.50 -8.66 -43.05
N ARG A 382 19.58 -8.00 -42.61
CA ARG A 382 19.50 -6.87 -41.68
C ARG A 382 18.79 -5.65 -42.28
N ARG A 383 18.97 -5.38 -43.58
CA ARG A 383 18.27 -4.28 -44.27
C ARG A 383 16.78 -4.58 -44.40
N GLU A 384 16.41 -5.78 -44.84
CA GLU A 384 15.02 -6.22 -44.93
C GLU A 384 14.33 -6.19 -43.55
N ALA A 385 15.03 -6.62 -42.49
CA ALA A 385 14.52 -6.54 -41.13
C ALA A 385 14.29 -5.09 -40.67
N ALA A 386 15.22 -4.18 -40.99
CA ALA A 386 15.10 -2.76 -40.66
C ALA A 386 13.95 -2.07 -41.43
N GLU A 387 13.74 -2.41 -42.70
CA GLU A 387 12.61 -1.91 -43.50
C GLU A 387 11.27 -2.36 -42.92
N LYS A 388 11.12 -3.64 -42.60
CA LYS A 388 9.92 -4.16 -41.92
C LYS A 388 9.66 -3.48 -40.58
N LEU A 389 10.70 -3.15 -39.83
CA LEU A 389 10.59 -2.45 -38.56
C LEU A 389 10.11 -1.00 -38.76
N ALA A 390 10.62 -0.30 -39.78
CA ALA A 390 10.19 1.04 -40.13
C ALA A 390 8.74 1.08 -40.65
N GLU A 391 8.29 0.06 -41.38
CA GLU A 391 6.89 -0.10 -41.78
C GLU A 391 5.98 -0.31 -40.57
N MET A 392 6.38 -1.16 -39.62
CA MET A 392 5.64 -1.36 -38.37
C MET A 392 5.56 -0.06 -37.54
N GLU A 393 6.64 0.71 -37.46
CA GLU A 393 6.64 1.99 -36.74
C GLU A 393 5.69 3.01 -37.38
N LYS A 394 5.66 3.10 -38.72
CA LYS A 394 4.70 3.94 -39.45
C LYS A 394 3.26 3.50 -39.19
N PHE A 395 3.00 2.19 -39.23
CA PHE A 395 1.68 1.62 -38.95
C PHE A 395 1.21 1.91 -37.51
N ILE A 396 2.10 1.78 -36.53
CA ILE A 396 1.81 2.12 -35.12
C ILE A 396 1.54 3.62 -34.99
N ALA A 397 2.29 4.48 -35.69
CA ALA A 397 2.07 5.92 -35.66
C ALA A 397 0.72 6.32 -36.27
N GLU A 398 0.28 5.62 -37.31
CA GLU A 398 -1.03 5.80 -37.96
C GLU A 398 -2.18 5.37 -37.04
N LEU A 399 -2.07 4.20 -36.40
CA LEU A 399 -3.02 3.74 -35.39
C LEU A 399 -3.15 4.70 -34.19
N LYS A 400 -2.02 5.28 -33.76
CA LYS A 400 -2.02 6.28 -32.68
C LYS A 400 -2.67 7.60 -33.10
N ARG A 401 -2.67 7.95 -34.39
CA ARG A 401 -3.36 9.15 -34.90
C ARG A 401 -4.86 8.92 -35.01
N SER A 402 -5.29 7.75 -35.44
CA SER A 402 -6.72 7.39 -35.55
C SER A 402 -7.43 7.17 -34.21
N GLN A 403 -6.69 6.94 -33.12
CA GLN A 403 -7.25 6.88 -31.75
C GLN A 403 -7.37 8.26 -31.07
N LYS A 404 -6.88 9.33 -31.71
CA LYS A 404 -6.84 10.69 -31.14
C LYS A 404 -7.86 11.66 -31.78
N THR A 405 -8.60 11.19 -32.79
CA THR A 405 -9.83 11.76 -33.33
C THR A 405 -11.01 10.97 -32.79
#